data_AF-A0A4Q5RKB5-F1
#
_entry.id   AF-A0A4Q5RKB5-F1
#
_cell.length_a   1.000
_cell.length_b   1.000
_cell.length_c   1.000
_cell.angle_alpha   90.00
_cell.angle_beta   90.00
_cell.angle_gamma   90.00
#
_symmetry.space_group_name_H-M   'P 1'
#
loop_
_entity.id
_entity.type
_entity.pdbx_description
1 polymer ?
#
loop_
_entity_poly.entity_id
_entity_poly.type
_entity_poly.pdbx_seq_one_letter_code
_entity_poly.pdbx_strand_id
1 'polypeptide(L)' 'MIFSFASPIYVIFYVIAMAALSFHLLHGFQSSWQTVGMNHRKYKPIVNQVGIWLFAVIIPIGFAVMPIVYYFTKR' A
#
# COMPACT_ATOMS: atom_id res chain seq x y z
N MET A 1 2.12 18.12 9.15
CA MET A 1 2.70 17.18 8.16
C MET A 1 4.23 17.14 8.23
N ILE A 2 4.93 18.28 8.12
CA ILE A 2 6.40 18.28 8.01
C ILE A 2 7.13 18.05 9.36
N PHE A 3 6.54 18.48 10.49
CA PHE A 3 7.13 18.27 11.83
C PHE A 3 7.03 16.83 12.33
N SER A 4 6.00 16.09 11.92
CA SER A 4 5.76 14.70 12.36
C SER A 4 6.85 13.74 11.89
N PHE A 5 7.46 14.01 10.72
CA PHE A 5 8.55 13.20 10.16
C PHE A 5 9.94 13.55 10.71
N ALA A 6 10.05 14.51 11.64
CA ALA A 6 11.31 14.78 12.34
C ALA A 6 11.64 13.71 13.39
N SER A 7 10.63 13.06 13.97
CA SER A 7 10.84 12.01 14.96
C SER A 7 10.90 10.63 14.28
N PRO A 8 11.98 9.85 14.47
CA PRO A 8 12.18 8.56 13.81
C PRO A 8 11.11 7.53 14.21
N ILE A 9 10.49 7.69 15.39
CA ILE A 9 9.41 6.81 15.85
C ILE A 9 8.20 6.90 14.92
N TYR A 10 7.81 8.10 14.50
CA TYR A 10 6.67 8.26 13.58
C TYR A 10 6.98 7.73 12.19
N VAL A 11 8.23 7.84 11.72
CA VAL A 11 8.66 7.29 10.43
C VAL A 11 8.57 5.76 10.45
N ILE A 12 9.10 5.11 11.49
CA ILE A 12 9.04 3.65 11.63
C ILE A 12 7.58 3.18 11.75
N PHE A 13 6.78 3.84 12.60
CA PHE A 13 5.37 3.52 12.74
C PHE A 13 4.62 3.65 11.41
N TYR A 14 4.88 4.70 10.64
CA TYR A 14 4.28 4.91 9.33
C TYR A 14 4.64 3.78 8.35
N VAL A 15 5.91 3.39 8.28
CA VAL A 15 6.37 2.29 7.42
C VAL A 15 5.68 0.97 7.81
N ILE A 16 5.53 0.69 9.10
CA ILE A 16 4.78 -0.49 9.57
C ILE A 16 3.30 -0.39 9.19
N ALA A 17 2.70 0.80 9.33
CA ALA A 17 1.30 1.03 8.95
C ALA A 17 1.06 0.79 7.45
N MET A 18 2.08 1.00 6.59
CA MET A 18 1.98 0.67 5.16
C MET A 18 1.80 -0.83 4.90
N ALA A 19 2.27 -1.72 5.79
CA ALA A 19 2.01 -3.15 5.67
C ALA A 19 0.52 -3.48 5.90
N ALA A 20 -0.10 -2.86 6.90
CA ALA A 20 -1.55 -2.99 7.12
C ALA A 20 -2.36 -2.43 5.95
N LEU A 21 -1.94 -1.28 5.39
CA LEU A 21 -2.56 -0.68 4.22
C LEU A 21 -2.43 -1.58 2.98
N SER A 22 -1.25 -2.17 2.75
CA SER A 22 -1.00 -3.14 1.68
C SER A 22 -1.99 -4.29 1.71
N PHE A 23 -2.14 -4.92 2.89
CA PHE A 23 -3.12 -6.00 3.10
C PHE A 23 -4.56 -5.52 2.86
N HIS A 24 -4.94 -4.37 3.42
CA HIS A 24 -6.29 -3.82 3.28
C HIS A 24 -6.66 -3.56 1.82
N LEU A 25 -5.76 -2.93 1.04
CA LEU A 25 -6.00 -2.62 -0.36
C LEU A 25 -6.07 -3.89 -1.22
N LEU A 26 -5.18 -4.85 -1.00
CA LEU A 26 -5.21 -6.14 -1.71
C LEU A 26 -6.52 -6.89 -1.46
N HIS A 27 -6.90 -7.03 -0.18
CA HIS A 27 -8.12 -7.72 0.21
C HIS A 27 -9.38 -7.01 -0.31
N GLY A 28 -9.45 -5.68 -0.15
CA GLY A 28 -10.58 -4.87 -0.62
C GLY A 28 -10.74 -4.92 -2.14
N PHE A 29 -9.63 -4.84 -2.89
CA PHE A 29 -9.64 -4.93 -4.35
C PHE A 29 -10.07 -6.30 -4.86
N GLN A 30 -9.63 -7.38 -4.22
CA GLN A 30 -10.08 -8.73 -4.57
C GLN A 30 -11.54 -8.97 -4.20
N SER A 31 -11.99 -8.46 -3.06
CA SER A 31 -13.37 -8.60 -2.59
C SER A 31 -14.37 -7.84 -3.46
N SER A 32 -14.05 -6.61 -3.87
CA SER A 32 -14.94 -5.82 -4.73
C SER A 32 -15.27 -6.55 -6.03
N TRP A 33 -14.32 -7.28 -6.62
CA TRP A 33 -14.54 -8.02 -7.86
C TRP A 33 -15.41 -9.26 -7.68
N GLN A 34 -15.48 -9.81 -6.47
CA GLN A 34 -16.47 -10.83 -6.12
C GLN A 34 -17.87 -10.20 -6.03
N THR A 35 -18.00 -9.00 -5.46
CA THR A 35 -19.29 -8.30 -5.33
C THR A 35 -19.90 -7.94 -6.68
N VAL A 36 -19.11 -7.48 -7.65
CA VAL A 36 -19.61 -7.23 -9.02
C VAL A 36 -19.78 -8.50 -9.87
N GLY A 37 -19.56 -9.70 -9.30
CA GLY A 37 -19.77 -10.97 -10.01
C GLY A 37 -18.70 -11.32 -11.05
N MET A 38 -17.61 -10.56 -11.13
CA MET A 38 -16.50 -10.76 -12.07
C MET A 38 -15.48 -11.82 -11.59
N ASN A 39 -15.94 -12.88 -10.92
CA ASN A 39 -15.10 -13.96 -10.40
C ASN A 39 -14.94 -15.12 -11.40
N HIS A 40 -14.68 -14.80 -12.67
CA HIS A 40 -14.49 -15.83 -13.69
C HIS A 40 -13.02 -16.29 -13.75
N ARG A 41 -12.79 -17.59 -14.02
CA ARG A 41 -11.46 -18.23 -14.02
C ARG A 41 -10.45 -17.55 -14.95
N LYS A 42 -10.93 -16.88 -16.01
CA LYS A 42 -10.12 -16.10 -16.97
C LYS A 42 -9.62 -14.77 -16.40
N TYR A 43 -10.45 -14.06 -15.62
CA TYR A 43 -10.12 -12.71 -15.12
C TYR A 43 -9.43 -12.74 -13.76
N LYS A 44 -9.75 -13.74 -12.92
CA LYS A 44 -9.16 -13.93 -11.59
C LYS A 44 -7.61 -13.83 -11.55
N PRO A 45 -6.83 -14.46 -12.45
CA PRO A 45 -5.37 -14.33 -12.42
C PRO A 45 -4.89 -12.90 -12.71
N ILE A 46 -5.53 -12.18 -13.63
CA ILE A 46 -5.17 -10.80 -13.98
C ILE A 46 -5.47 -9.88 -12.80
N VAL A 47 -6.65 -10.04 -12.20
CA VAL A 47 -7.09 -9.26 -11.04
C VAL A 47 -6.16 -9.47 -9.86
N ASN A 48 -5.77 -10.71 -9.58
CA ASN A 48 -4.82 -11.00 -8.51
C ASN A 48 -3.45 -10.37 -8.78
N GLN A 49 -2.96 -10.46 -10.01
CA GLN A 49 -1.67 -9.89 -10.39
C GLN A 49 -1.69 -8.36 -10.25
N VAL A 50 -2.75 -7.70 -10.73
CA VAL A 50 -2.98 -6.26 -10.57
C VAL A 50 -3.08 -5.88 -9.09
N GLY A 51 -3.87 -6.64 -8.32
CA GLY A 51 -4.01 -6.47 -6.87
C GLY A 51 -2.65 -6.51 -6.16
N ILE A 52 -1.83 -7.51 -6.46
CA ILE A 52 -0.52 -7.67 -5.83
C ILE A 52 0.42 -6.54 -6.24
N TRP A 53 0.65 -6.32 -7.54
CA TRP A 53 1.67 -5.36 -7.98
C TRP A 53 1.28 -3.91 -7.71
N LEU A 54 0.06 -3.51 -8.02
CA LEU A 54 -0.34 -2.11 -7.87
C LEU A 54 -0.72 -1.80 -6.42
N PHE A 55 -1.64 -2.58 -5.84
CA PHE A 55 -2.25 -2.26 -4.55
C PHE A 55 -1.45 -2.76 -3.34
N ALA A 56 -0.77 -3.90 -3.45
CA ALA A 56 0.02 -4.43 -2.34
C ALA A 56 1.49 -3.97 -2.36
N VAL A 57 2.05 -3.64 -3.53
CA VAL A 57 3.49 -3.32 -3.68
C VAL A 57 3.72 -1.85 -4.03
N ILE A 58 3.30 -1.39 -5.22
CA ILE A 58 3.66 -0.06 -5.73
C ILE A 58 3.10 1.06 -4.85
N ILE A 59 1.82 1.01 -4.51
CA ILE A 59 1.17 2.05 -3.69
C ILE A 59 1.81 2.13 -2.29
N PRO A 60 1.87 1.05 -1.49
CA PRO A 60 2.44 1.12 -0.14
C PRO A 60 3.92 1.51 -0.12
N ILE A 61 4.73 1.04 -1.09
CA ILE A 61 6.14 1.43 -1.21
C ILE A 61 6.25 2.92 -1.55
N GLY A 62 5.48 3.43 -2.51
CA GLY A 62 5.51 4.84 -2.88
C GLY A 62 5.18 5.75 -1.69
N PHE A 63 4.19 5.38 -0.89
CA PHE A 63 3.86 6.10 0.34
C PHE A 63 4.93 5.93 1.43
N ALA A 64 5.50 4.74 1.61
CA ALA A 64 6.58 4.48 2.58
C ALA A 64 7.87 5.26 2.27
N VAL A 65 8.17 5.51 0.99
CA VAL A 65 9.36 6.26 0.55
C VAL A 65 9.26 7.74 0.94
N MET A 66 8.06 8.34 0.96
CA MET A 66 7.90 9.76 1.30
C MET A 66 8.54 10.14 2.65
N PRO A 67 8.15 9.56 3.80
CA PRO A 67 8.72 9.94 5.10
C PRO A 67 10.22 9.63 5.19
N ILE A 68 10.70 8.60 4.50
CA ILE A 68 12.12 8.27 4.42
C ILE A 68 12.89 9.40 3.74
N VAL A 69 12.46 9.82 2.55
CA VAL A 69 13.10 10.92 1.80
C VAL A 69 13.06 12.21 2.61
N TYR A 70 11.91 12.58 3.18
CA TYR A 70 11.80 13.78 4.01
C TYR A 70 12.72 13.75 5.23
N TYR A 71 12.87 12.59 5.88
CA TYR A 71 13.77 12.44 7.03
C TYR A 71 15.25 12.63 6.68
N PHE A 72 15.68 12.21 5.49
CA PHE A 72 17.07 12.38 5.04
C PHE A 72 17.34 13.74 4.38
N THR A 73 16.39 14.34 3.67
CA THR A 73 16.58 15.62 2.96
C THR A 73 16.42 16.83 3.88
N LYS A 74 15.62 16.74 4.95
CA LYS A 74 15.32 17.87 5.85
C LYS A 74 16.16 17.89 7.14
N ARG A 75 17.20 17.07 7.20
CA ARG A 75 18.24 17.13 8.24
C ARG A 75 19.30 18.17 7.91
#